data_AF-A0A9D4Q6I7-F1
#
_entry.id   AF-A0A9D4Q6I7-F1
#
_cell.length_a   1.000
_cell.length_b   1.000
_cell.length_c   1.000
_cell.angle_alpha   90.00
_cell.angle_beta   90.00
_cell.angle_gamma   90.00
#
_symmetry.space_group_name_H-M   'P 1'
#
loop_
_entity.id
_entity.type
_entity.pdbx_description
1 polymer ?
#
loop_
_entity_poly.entity_id
_entity_poly.type
_entity_poly.pdbx_seq_one_letter_code
_entity_poly.pdbx_strand_id
1 'polypeptide(L)'
;MPYRRGPKRGIRGGISLQQEAVLPLRAAIQTALRAPLPLEARMRVRKEQNIALISTSEPDLAEQLCHVQTLELGNGSYEVSAYVASPDNSCKGVIAGALPIPTEDAPMNDTATYPQGINIIQARAFGTNGACLYAFEGRLTQVCHCCLRTGHRHDICPYPQERRCGNSGVLNPDEHHDDCVPRCLTCGSDEHPTIDLGCPARQRRPGSRAFESKTPAPGKTLHPSTEEMY
;
A
#
# COMPACT_ATOMS: atom_id res chain seq x y z
N MET A 1 -41.15 -24.36 2.42
CA MET A 1 -40.34 -24.25 3.65
C MET A 1 -39.85 -22.81 3.80
N PRO A 2 -40.53 -21.93 4.55
CA PRO A 2 -40.08 -20.55 4.71
C PRO A 2 -38.87 -20.47 5.66
N TYR A 3 -37.83 -19.80 5.17
CA TYR A 3 -36.56 -19.55 5.84
C TYR A 3 -36.78 -18.76 7.14
N ARG A 4 -36.57 -19.38 8.31
CA ARG A 4 -36.63 -18.69 9.61
C ARG A 4 -35.47 -17.70 9.70
N ARG A 5 -35.78 -16.40 9.66
CA ARG A 5 -34.83 -15.35 10.05
C ARG A 5 -34.50 -15.56 11.52
N GLY A 6 -33.25 -15.93 11.80
CA GLY A 6 -32.67 -15.90 13.14
C GLY A 6 -32.74 -14.49 13.75
N PRO A 7 -32.55 -14.38 15.08
CA PRO A 7 -32.71 -13.12 15.79
C PRO A 7 -31.80 -12.04 15.21
N LYS A 8 -32.37 -10.84 15.01
CA LYS A 8 -31.64 -9.66 14.55
C LYS A 8 -30.53 -9.36 15.56
N ARG A 9 -29.27 -9.63 15.20
CA ARG A 9 -28.10 -9.13 15.95
C ARG A 9 -28.23 -7.60 16.02
N GLY A 10 -28.06 -7.05 17.22
CA GLY A 10 -28.17 -5.63 17.52
C GLY A 10 -27.34 -4.78 16.55
N ILE A 11 -27.78 -3.54 16.39
CA ILE A 11 -27.18 -2.51 15.53
C ILE A 11 -25.66 -2.49 15.77
N ARG A 12 -24.87 -2.83 14.75
CA ARG A 12 -23.40 -2.71 14.73
C ARG A 12 -23.03 -1.23 14.73
N GLY A 13 -23.11 -0.58 15.89
CA GLY A 13 -22.56 0.76 16.08
C GLY A 13 -21.05 0.64 16.23
N GLY A 14 -20.30 0.89 15.15
CA GLY A 14 -18.85 1.02 15.25
C GLY A 14 -18.47 2.20 16.14
N ILE A 15 -17.33 2.11 16.83
CA ILE A 15 -16.77 3.24 17.57
C ILE A 15 -16.47 4.40 16.61
N SER A 16 -16.86 5.63 16.98
CA SER A 16 -16.53 6.85 16.24
C SER A 16 -15.47 7.65 16.96
N LEU A 17 -14.22 7.56 16.50
CA LEU A 17 -13.08 8.29 17.06
C LEU A 17 -13.15 9.81 16.83
N GLN A 18 -14.13 10.29 16.07
CA GLN A 18 -14.40 11.73 15.97
C GLN A 18 -14.98 12.29 17.26
N GLN A 19 -15.78 11.48 17.96
CA GLN A 19 -16.51 11.84 19.18
C GLN A 19 -15.75 11.41 20.44
N GLU A 20 -14.89 10.39 20.32
CA GLU A 20 -14.11 9.88 21.45
C GLU A 20 -12.85 10.70 21.77
N ALA A 21 -12.59 10.88 23.06
CA ALA A 21 -11.36 11.49 23.54
C ALA A 21 -10.20 10.46 23.57
N VAL A 22 -8.97 10.95 23.41
CA VAL A 22 -7.77 10.11 23.33
C VAL A 22 -7.48 9.38 24.65
N LEU A 23 -7.75 10.02 25.79
CA LEU A 23 -7.45 9.46 27.12
C LEU A 23 -8.34 8.23 27.45
N PRO A 24 -9.68 8.29 27.30
CA PRO A 24 -10.54 7.11 27.42
C PRO A 24 -10.10 5.94 26.54
N LEU A 25 -9.70 6.23 25.29
CA LEU A 25 -9.25 5.21 24.35
C LEU A 25 -7.98 4.49 24.83
N ARG A 26 -7.00 5.24 25.36
CA ARG A 26 -5.77 4.64 25.91
C ARG A 26 -6.09 3.72 27.09
N ALA A 27 -6.96 4.16 28.00
CA ALA A 27 -7.36 3.37 29.16
C ALA A 27 -8.10 2.08 28.75
N ALA A 28 -9.01 2.17 27.77
CA ALA A 28 -9.71 1.01 27.22
C ALA A 28 -8.74 -0.02 26.63
N ILE A 29 -7.73 0.42 25.88
CA ILE A 29 -6.70 -0.45 25.32
C ILE A 29 -5.87 -1.12 26.42
N GLN A 30 -5.44 -0.36 27.44
CA GLN A 30 -4.71 -0.92 28.59
C GLN A 30 -5.53 -1.97 29.35
N THR A 31 -6.84 -1.73 29.47
CA THR A 31 -7.78 -2.66 30.10
C THR A 31 -7.90 -3.94 29.29
N ALA A 32 -8.06 -3.82 27.97
CA ALA A 32 -8.14 -4.96 27.06
C ALA A 32 -6.85 -5.79 27.04
N LEU A 33 -5.69 -5.13 27.08
CA LEU A 33 -4.37 -5.78 27.19
C LEU A 33 -4.13 -6.43 28.55
N ARG A 34 -4.89 -6.04 29.59
CA ARG A 34 -4.63 -6.38 31.00
C ARG A 34 -3.21 -5.97 31.45
N ALA A 35 -2.66 -4.94 30.82
CA ALA A 35 -1.31 -4.44 31.05
C ALA A 35 -1.23 -2.94 30.74
N PRO A 36 -0.38 -2.19 31.45
CA PRO A 36 -0.14 -0.79 31.12
C PRO A 36 0.67 -0.67 29.82
N LEU A 37 0.20 0.19 28.91
CA LEU A 37 1.01 0.63 27.78
C LEU A 37 2.25 1.40 28.29
N PRO A 38 3.47 1.06 27.83
CA PRO A 38 4.69 1.76 28.17
C PRO A 38 4.63 3.26 27.85
N LEU A 39 5.49 4.05 28.51
CA LEU A 39 5.55 5.51 28.35
C LEU A 39 6.04 5.91 26.96
N GLU A 40 6.96 5.14 26.40
CA GLU A 40 7.49 5.27 25.04
C GLU A 40 6.48 4.88 23.97
N ALA A 41 5.44 4.12 24.31
CA ALA A 41 4.38 3.76 23.39
C ALA A 41 3.50 4.98 23.06
N ARG A 42 3.70 5.50 21.85
CA ARG A 42 3.01 6.71 21.36
C ARG A 42 1.72 6.34 20.66
N MET A 43 0.61 6.91 21.11
CA MET A 43 -0.69 6.76 20.47
C MET A 43 -1.06 8.01 19.68
N ARG A 44 -1.54 7.83 18.45
CA ARG A 44 -2.05 8.90 17.58
C ARG A 44 -3.40 8.50 17.03
N VAL A 45 -4.39 9.37 17.14
CA VAL A 45 -5.73 9.15 16.58
C VAL A 45 -5.89 9.95 15.29
N ARG A 46 -6.35 9.28 14.24
CA ARG A 46 -6.72 9.89 12.95
C ARG A 46 -8.23 9.82 12.82
N LYS A 47 -8.89 10.92 13.19
CA LYS A 47 -10.35 10.99 13.35
C LYS A 47 -11.09 10.78 12.03
N GLU A 48 -10.55 11.30 10.94
CA GLU A 48 -11.13 11.21 9.59
C GLU A 48 -11.10 9.77 9.08
N GLN A 49 -10.05 9.04 9.42
CA GLN A 49 -9.85 7.65 9.01
C GLN A 49 -10.45 6.65 10.01
N ASN A 50 -10.94 7.14 11.16
CA ASN A 50 -11.41 6.33 12.28
C ASN A 50 -10.39 5.27 12.73
N ILE A 51 -9.10 5.63 12.75
CA ILE A 51 -7.99 4.73 13.11
C ILE A 51 -7.20 5.31 14.29
N ALA A 52 -6.80 4.44 15.21
CA ALA A 52 -5.78 4.72 16.21
C ALA A 52 -4.48 3.99 15.84
N LEU A 53 -3.37 4.72 15.84
CA LEU A 53 -2.03 4.19 15.59
C LEU A 53 -1.27 4.15 16.92
N ILE A 54 -0.73 2.98 17.25
CA ILE A 54 0.17 2.80 18.39
C ILE A 54 1.55 2.48 17.84
N SER A 55 2.53 3.30 18.20
CA SER A 55 3.94 3.09 17.86
C SER A 55 4.67 2.61 19.10
N THR A 56 5.27 1.42 19.01
CA THR A 56 6.09 0.80 20.07
C THR A 56 7.38 0.26 19.46
N SER A 57 8.47 0.25 20.23
CA SER A 57 9.72 -0.45 19.88
C SER A 57 9.73 -1.91 20.34
N GLU A 58 8.74 -2.32 21.14
CA GLU A 58 8.61 -3.68 21.67
C GLU A 58 7.76 -4.54 20.72
N PRO A 59 8.33 -5.55 20.06
CA PRO A 59 7.60 -6.39 19.12
C PRO A 59 6.49 -7.20 19.81
N ASP A 60 6.77 -7.74 20.99
CA ASP A 60 5.82 -8.56 21.77
C ASP A 60 4.55 -7.75 22.13
N LEU A 61 4.70 -6.47 22.46
CA LEU A 61 3.57 -5.58 22.72
C LEU A 61 2.74 -5.34 21.45
N ALA A 62 3.38 -5.19 20.30
CA ALA A 62 2.68 -5.02 19.03
C ALA A 62 1.86 -6.27 18.66
N GLU A 63 2.40 -7.47 18.93
CA GLU A 63 1.70 -8.74 18.74
C GLU A 63 0.51 -8.87 19.70
N GLN A 64 0.71 -8.59 21.00
CA GLN A 64 -0.36 -8.58 21.99
C GLN A 64 -1.50 -7.61 21.63
N LEU A 65 -1.16 -6.42 21.14
CA LEU A 65 -2.14 -5.44 20.65
C LEU A 65 -2.96 -5.96 19.47
N CYS A 66 -2.39 -6.80 18.61
CA CYS A 66 -3.12 -7.38 17.48
C CYS A 66 -4.19 -8.38 17.91
N HIS A 67 -4.01 -9.01 19.07
CA HIS A 67 -5.02 -9.92 19.63
C HIS A 67 -6.20 -9.21 20.33
N VAL A 68 -6.16 -7.87 20.48
CA VAL A 68 -7.28 -7.11 21.01
C VAL A 68 -8.38 -7.00 19.96
N GLN A 69 -9.49 -7.70 20.19
CA GLN A 69 -10.66 -7.74 19.29
C GLN A 69 -11.83 -6.88 19.77
N THR A 70 -11.82 -6.47 21.04
CA THR A 70 -12.90 -5.70 21.65
C THR A 70 -12.35 -4.63 22.58
N LEU A 71 -12.94 -3.43 22.53
CA LEU A 71 -12.69 -2.35 23.49
C LEU A 71 -13.99 -2.00 24.22
N GLU A 72 -13.89 -1.86 25.55
CA GLU A 72 -14.95 -1.34 26.39
C GLU A 72 -14.73 0.15 26.62
N LEU A 73 -15.69 0.99 26.21
CA LEU A 73 -15.63 2.45 26.33
C LEU A 73 -16.97 2.97 26.86
N GLY A 74 -16.92 3.66 28.00
CA GLY A 74 -18.13 4.07 28.72
C GLY A 74 -18.99 2.85 29.06
N ASN A 75 -20.20 2.81 28.50
CA ASN A 75 -21.15 1.71 28.70
C ASN A 75 -21.29 0.81 27.44
N GLY A 76 -20.39 0.97 26.46
CA GLY A 76 -20.44 0.27 25.18
C GLY A 76 -19.25 -0.67 24.98
N SER A 77 -19.54 -1.79 24.31
CA SER A 77 -18.55 -2.77 23.84
C SER A 77 -18.42 -2.65 22.33
N TYR A 78 -17.20 -2.45 21.84
CA TYR A 78 -16.92 -2.17 20.43
C TYR A 78 -15.94 -3.18 19.86
N GLU A 79 -16.32 -3.82 18.75
CA GLU A 79 -15.42 -4.67 17.97
C GLU A 79 -14.35 -3.81 17.30
N VAL A 80 -13.09 -4.23 17.41
CA VAL A 80 -11.94 -3.57 16.83
C VAL A 80 -11.09 -4.56 16.04
N SER A 81 -10.38 -4.03 15.04
CA SER A 81 -9.51 -4.80 14.17
C SER A 81 -8.11 -4.18 14.23
N ALA A 82 -7.27 -4.72 15.12
CA ALA A 82 -5.88 -4.33 15.26
C ALA A 82 -5.00 -5.09 14.27
N TYR A 83 -3.88 -4.49 13.85
CA TYR A 83 -2.90 -5.11 12.97
C TYR A 83 -1.57 -4.38 13.04
N VAL A 84 -0.47 -5.11 12.85
CA VAL A 84 0.87 -4.52 12.71
C VAL A 84 0.95 -3.80 11.36
N ALA A 85 1.49 -2.59 11.37
CA ALA A 85 1.78 -1.87 10.15
C ALA A 85 2.83 -2.64 9.34
N SER A 86 2.51 -2.94 8.07
CA SER A 86 3.47 -3.65 7.20
C SER A 86 4.82 -2.94 7.12
N PRO A 87 5.94 -3.67 6.99
CA PRO A 87 7.29 -3.12 7.02
C PRO A 87 7.51 -2.00 6.01
N ASP A 88 8.50 -1.14 6.27
CA ASP A 88 8.84 -0.04 5.36
C ASP A 88 9.21 -0.54 3.96
N ASN A 89 9.87 -1.68 3.84
CA ASN A 89 10.16 -2.30 2.54
C ASN A 89 8.98 -3.17 2.05
N SER A 90 7.78 -2.60 2.02
CA SER A 90 6.61 -3.27 1.46
C SER A 90 5.84 -2.37 0.50
N CYS A 91 5.15 -3.00 -0.46
CA CYS A 91 4.11 -2.38 -1.27
C CYS A 91 2.76 -3.05 -0.98
N LYS A 92 1.68 -2.26 -1.00
CA LYS A 92 0.32 -2.73 -0.67
C LYS A 92 -0.59 -2.61 -1.89
N GLY A 93 -1.44 -3.61 -2.10
CA GLY A 93 -2.43 -3.62 -3.17
C GLY A 93 -3.73 -4.29 -2.73
N VAL A 94 -4.85 -3.83 -3.25
CA VAL A 94 -6.17 -4.47 -3.06
C VAL A 94 -6.46 -5.35 -4.26
N ILE A 95 -6.73 -6.63 -4.02
CA ILE A 95 -7.10 -7.61 -5.04
C ILE A 95 -8.54 -8.06 -4.77
N ALA A 96 -9.43 -7.84 -5.74
CA ALA A 96 -10.82 -8.27 -5.67
C ALA A 96 -10.97 -9.72 -6.16
N GLY A 97 -11.87 -10.48 -5.53
CA GLY A 97 -12.16 -11.86 -5.94
C GLY A 97 -11.08 -12.87 -5.57
N ALA A 98 -10.22 -12.55 -4.60
CA ALA A 98 -9.21 -13.49 -4.12
C ALA A 98 -9.89 -14.68 -3.43
N LEU A 99 -9.71 -15.87 -3.98
CA LEU A 99 -10.20 -17.14 -3.43
C LEU A 99 -9.02 -18.11 -3.27
N PRO A 100 -8.82 -18.72 -2.08
CA PRO A 100 -9.57 -18.48 -0.85
C PRO A 100 -9.31 -17.09 -0.26
N ILE A 101 -10.34 -16.54 0.40
CA ILE A 101 -10.18 -15.31 1.20
C ILE A 101 -9.20 -15.65 2.34
N PRO A 102 -8.06 -14.95 2.48
CA PRO A 102 -7.14 -15.18 3.57
C PRO A 102 -7.88 -14.97 4.90
N THR A 103 -7.83 -15.98 5.78
CA THR A 103 -8.09 -15.73 7.20
C THR A 103 -6.97 -14.85 7.72
N GLU A 104 -7.28 -13.86 8.56
CA GLU A 104 -6.26 -13.08 9.26
C GLU A 104 -5.25 -14.06 9.88
N ASP A 105 -3.96 -13.84 9.62
CA ASP A 105 -2.82 -14.65 10.07
C ASP A 105 -2.46 -15.91 9.27
N ALA A 106 -3.00 -16.15 8.07
CA ALA A 106 -2.48 -17.23 7.23
C ALA A 106 -1.04 -16.91 6.72
N PRO A 107 0.00 -17.71 7.06
CA PRO A 107 1.32 -17.55 6.46
C PRO A 107 1.24 -17.91 4.97
N MET A 108 1.22 -16.90 4.10
CA MET A 108 1.08 -17.06 2.65
C MET A 108 2.41 -17.39 1.96
N ASN A 109 3.15 -18.34 2.53
CA ASN A 109 4.32 -18.95 1.88
C ASN A 109 3.95 -20.15 1.01
N ASP A 110 2.71 -20.20 0.49
CA ASP A 110 2.36 -21.22 -0.49
C ASP A 110 2.95 -20.86 -1.87
N THR A 111 4.18 -21.31 -2.07
CA THR A 111 4.94 -21.23 -3.32
C THR A 111 4.21 -21.78 -4.54
N ALA A 112 3.12 -22.54 -4.38
CA ALA A 112 2.33 -23.05 -5.50
C ALA A 112 1.48 -21.97 -6.19
N THR A 113 1.18 -20.85 -5.51
CA THR A 113 0.22 -19.84 -6.01
C THR A 113 0.90 -18.59 -6.59
N TYR A 114 2.16 -18.32 -6.24
CA TYR A 114 2.82 -17.06 -6.60
C TYR A 114 4.07 -17.29 -7.47
N PRO A 115 4.23 -16.53 -8.57
CA PRO A 115 5.45 -16.58 -9.39
C PRO A 115 6.70 -16.42 -8.51
N GLN A 116 7.76 -17.16 -8.83
CA GLN A 116 9.02 -17.08 -8.08
C GLN A 116 9.51 -15.62 -8.03
N GLY A 117 9.84 -15.16 -6.82
CA GLY A 117 10.33 -13.79 -6.57
C GLY A 117 9.29 -12.81 -6.01
N ILE A 118 8.04 -13.23 -5.77
CA ILE A 118 7.03 -12.43 -5.08
C ILE A 118 6.81 -12.98 -3.66
N ASN A 119 7.30 -12.26 -2.65
CA ASN A 119 7.08 -12.62 -1.24
C ASN A 119 5.91 -11.82 -0.68
N ILE A 120 4.86 -12.49 -0.22
CA ILE A 120 3.75 -11.85 0.49
C ILE A 120 4.07 -11.83 1.98
N ILE A 121 4.09 -10.63 2.57
CA ILE A 121 4.35 -10.43 4.00
C ILE A 121 3.04 -10.50 4.79
N GLN A 122 1.94 -10.02 4.22
CA GLN A 122 0.67 -9.91 4.92
C GLN A 122 -0.49 -9.96 3.93
N ALA A 123 -1.59 -10.61 4.31
CA ALA A 123 -2.85 -10.52 3.59
C ALA A 123 -4.02 -10.37 4.57
N ARG A 124 -5.00 -9.54 4.21
CA ARG A 124 -6.20 -9.30 5.01
C ARG A 124 -7.41 -9.18 4.09
N ALA A 125 -8.49 -9.87 4.44
CA ALA A 125 -9.80 -9.64 3.84
C ALA A 125 -10.36 -8.25 4.18
N PHE A 126 -10.96 -7.58 3.21
CA PHE A 126 -11.69 -6.35 3.38
C PHE A 126 -13.20 -6.62 3.32
N GLY A 127 -13.81 -6.68 4.51
CA GLY A 127 -15.25 -6.97 4.64
C GLY A 127 -15.63 -8.34 4.06
N THR A 128 -16.86 -8.46 3.57
CA THR A 128 -17.42 -9.73 3.07
C THR A 128 -17.35 -9.88 1.54
N ASN A 129 -16.80 -8.89 0.83
CA ASN A 129 -16.92 -8.82 -0.63
C ASN A 129 -15.81 -9.58 -1.39
N GLY A 130 -14.99 -10.37 -0.68
CA GLY A 130 -13.88 -11.11 -1.28
C GLY A 130 -12.73 -10.24 -1.79
N ALA A 131 -12.71 -8.94 -1.46
CA ALA A 131 -11.56 -8.08 -1.69
C ALA A 131 -10.55 -8.28 -0.57
N CYS A 132 -9.27 -8.38 -0.90
CA CYS A 132 -8.20 -8.59 0.07
C CYS A 132 -7.07 -7.58 -0.15
N LEU A 133 -6.57 -7.00 0.93
CA LEU A 133 -5.36 -6.20 0.96
C LEU A 133 -4.16 -7.14 1.11
N TYR A 134 -3.23 -7.10 0.17
CA TYR A 134 -1.96 -7.81 0.22
C TYR A 134 -0.82 -6.81 0.43
N ALA A 135 0.13 -7.16 1.29
CA ALA A 135 1.41 -6.50 1.41
C ALA A 135 2.49 -7.44 0.89
N PHE A 136 3.27 -6.97 -0.08
CA PHE A 136 4.37 -7.71 -0.68
C PHE A 136 5.69 -7.14 -0.18
N GLU A 137 6.70 -7.99 -0.03
CA GLU A 137 8.07 -7.58 0.24
C GLU A 137 8.66 -6.86 -0.96
N GLY A 138 9.43 -5.82 -0.66
CA GLY A 138 10.02 -4.95 -1.67
C GLY A 138 9.11 -3.78 -2.02
N ARG A 139 9.74 -2.64 -2.30
CA ARG A 139 9.09 -1.53 -2.97
C ARG A 139 9.51 -1.52 -4.43
N LEU A 140 8.60 -1.95 -5.30
CA LEU A 140 8.78 -1.77 -6.74
C LEU A 140 8.41 -0.35 -7.11
N THR A 141 9.33 0.33 -7.79
CA THR A 141 9.03 1.61 -8.42
C THR A 141 8.06 1.35 -9.57
N GLN A 142 6.85 1.88 -9.41
CA GLN A 142 5.80 1.78 -10.41
C GLN A 142 6.21 2.55 -11.66
N VAL A 143 6.21 1.85 -12.79
CA VAL A 143 6.47 2.39 -14.11
C VAL A 143 5.13 2.54 -14.82
N CYS A 144 4.96 3.61 -15.58
CA CYS A 144 3.78 3.82 -16.40
C CYS A 144 3.82 2.91 -17.64
N HIS A 145 2.79 2.10 -17.87
CA HIS A 145 2.72 1.23 -19.05
C HIS A 145 2.49 1.98 -20.37
N CYS A 146 2.23 3.29 -20.34
CA CYS A 146 2.17 4.13 -21.55
C CYS A 146 3.56 4.66 -21.91
N CYS A 147 4.12 5.52 -21.06
CA CYS A 147 5.34 6.28 -21.38
C CYS A 147 6.62 5.71 -20.74
N LEU A 148 6.51 4.60 -19.98
CA LEU A 148 7.60 3.92 -19.27
C LEU A 148 8.39 4.77 -18.27
N ARG A 149 7.88 5.94 -17.88
CA ARG A 149 8.43 6.75 -16.78
C ARG A 149 7.80 6.37 -15.44
N THR A 150 8.49 6.66 -14.36
CA THR A 150 8.04 6.39 -12.99
C THR A 150 7.22 7.56 -12.42
N GLY A 151 6.47 7.30 -11.34
CA GLY A 151 5.81 8.34 -10.54
C GLY A 151 4.36 8.65 -10.90
N HIS A 152 3.80 7.97 -11.91
CA HIS A 152 2.38 8.09 -12.28
C HIS A 152 1.86 6.78 -12.85
N ARG A 153 0.54 6.57 -12.75
CA ARG A 153 -0.15 5.43 -13.35
C ARG A 153 -0.55 5.72 -14.80
N HIS A 154 -0.83 4.67 -15.56
CA HIS A 154 -1.20 4.76 -16.97
C HIS A 154 -2.44 5.65 -17.21
N ASP A 155 -3.45 5.51 -16.36
CA ASP A 155 -4.72 6.25 -16.42
C ASP A 155 -4.60 7.75 -16.13
N ILE A 156 -3.51 8.17 -15.48
CA ILE A 156 -3.19 9.58 -15.20
C ILE A 156 -1.90 10.01 -15.89
N CYS A 157 -1.53 9.31 -16.97
CA CYS A 157 -0.29 9.60 -17.68
C CYS A 157 -0.31 11.04 -18.22
N PRO A 158 0.66 11.89 -17.86
CA PRO A 158 0.77 13.25 -18.41
C PRO A 158 1.29 13.24 -19.86
N TYR A 159 1.79 12.10 -20.34
CA TYR A 159 2.32 11.92 -21.70
C TYR A 159 1.62 10.77 -22.45
N PRO A 160 0.29 10.80 -22.62
CA PRO A 160 -0.46 9.70 -23.24
C PRO A 160 -0.11 9.48 -24.72
N GLN A 161 0.46 10.52 -25.36
CA GLN A 161 0.90 10.50 -26.76
C GLN A 161 2.34 9.99 -26.93
N GLU A 162 3.09 9.82 -25.83
CA GLU A 162 4.43 9.23 -25.86
C GLU A 162 4.37 7.74 -25.52
N ARG A 163 3.62 6.96 -26.31
CA ARG A 163 3.56 5.51 -26.05
C ARG A 163 4.92 4.91 -26.33
N ARG A 164 5.42 4.05 -25.43
CA ARG A 164 6.71 3.38 -25.63
C ARG A 164 6.53 1.88 -25.64
N CYS A 165 7.31 1.21 -26.48
CA CYS A 165 7.40 -0.24 -26.45
C CYS A 165 7.91 -0.71 -25.09
N GLY A 166 7.15 -1.53 -24.37
CA GLY A 166 7.57 -2.07 -23.07
C GLY A 166 8.86 -2.87 -23.11
N ASN A 167 9.16 -3.47 -24.28
CA ASN A 167 10.35 -4.28 -24.50
C ASN A 167 11.62 -3.44 -24.72
N SER A 168 11.61 -2.57 -25.73
CA SER A 168 12.80 -1.82 -26.18
C SER A 168 12.80 -0.32 -25.84
N GLY A 169 11.68 0.22 -25.37
CA GLY A 169 11.55 1.64 -25.02
C GLY A 169 11.39 2.61 -26.20
N VAL A 170 11.33 2.09 -27.43
CA VAL A 170 11.11 2.88 -28.66
C VAL A 170 9.82 3.69 -28.53
N LEU A 171 9.89 4.97 -28.91
CA LEU A 171 8.78 5.92 -28.86
C LEU A 171 7.87 5.70 -30.08
N ASN A 172 6.57 5.57 -29.83
CA ASN A 172 5.51 5.34 -30.79
C ASN A 172 5.91 4.30 -31.84
N PRO A 173 6.18 3.05 -31.41
CA PRO A 173 6.54 1.98 -32.34
C PRO A 173 5.44 1.79 -33.38
N ASP A 174 5.85 1.45 -34.60
CA ASP A 174 4.91 1.05 -35.64
C ASP A 174 4.30 -0.33 -35.34
N GLU A 175 3.35 -0.75 -36.18
CA GLU A 175 2.64 -2.03 -36.03
C GLU A 175 3.53 -3.26 -36.27
N HIS A 176 4.73 -3.09 -36.83
CA HIS A 176 5.64 -4.20 -37.17
C HIS A 176 6.83 -4.29 -36.19
N HIS A 177 6.73 -3.63 -35.03
CA HIS A 177 7.77 -3.57 -34.01
C HIS A 177 7.80 -4.82 -33.10
N ASP A 178 7.95 -5.99 -33.71
CA ASP A 178 7.92 -7.28 -33.01
C ASP A 178 9.33 -7.82 -32.69
N ASP A 179 10.31 -7.58 -33.58
CA ASP A 179 11.69 -8.07 -33.46
C ASP A 179 12.64 -7.03 -32.81
N CYS A 180 12.21 -6.44 -31.70
CA CYS A 180 13.01 -5.44 -31.00
C CYS A 180 13.90 -6.02 -29.90
N VAL A 181 15.11 -5.49 -29.75
CA VAL A 181 16.05 -5.89 -28.68
C VAL A 181 15.56 -5.33 -27.34
N PRO A 182 15.52 -6.14 -26.26
CA PRO A 182 15.11 -5.65 -24.94
C PRO A 182 16.03 -4.53 -24.47
N ARG A 183 15.43 -3.49 -23.89
CA ARG A 183 16.15 -2.38 -23.26
C ARG A 183 15.35 -1.80 -22.12
N CYS A 184 15.98 -1.71 -20.96
CA CYS A 184 15.40 -1.09 -19.78
C CYS A 184 15.73 0.39 -19.71
N LEU A 185 14.71 1.24 -19.86
CA LEU A 185 14.84 2.69 -19.70
C LEU A 185 15.04 3.12 -18.23
N THR A 186 14.86 2.20 -17.27
CA THR A 186 15.05 2.50 -15.84
C THR A 186 16.51 2.32 -15.42
N CYS A 187 17.15 1.20 -15.76
CA CYS A 187 18.55 0.92 -15.40
C CYS A 187 19.54 1.12 -16.55
N GLY A 188 19.07 1.21 -17.80
CA GLY A 188 19.90 1.31 -19.00
C GLY A 188 20.44 -0.02 -19.55
N SER A 189 20.06 -1.17 -18.96
CA SER A 189 20.48 -2.51 -19.42
C SER A 189 19.77 -2.92 -20.71
N ASP A 190 20.47 -3.68 -21.57
CA ASP A 190 19.90 -4.34 -22.76
C ASP A 190 19.62 -5.85 -22.51
N GLU A 191 19.71 -6.33 -21.26
CA GLU A 191 19.46 -7.74 -20.89
C GLU A 191 17.97 -8.01 -20.62
N HIS A 192 17.22 -6.97 -20.27
CA HIS A 192 15.82 -7.10 -19.87
C HIS A 192 14.99 -5.88 -20.28
N PRO A 193 13.67 -6.05 -20.48
CA PRO A 193 12.78 -4.95 -20.85
C PRO A 193 12.52 -3.99 -19.68
N THR A 194 12.01 -2.79 -19.99
CA THR A 194 11.68 -1.78 -18.95
C THR A 194 10.60 -2.26 -17.98
N ILE A 195 9.67 -3.08 -18.49
CA ILE A 195 8.56 -3.63 -17.71
C ILE A 195 8.97 -4.80 -16.79
N ASP A 196 10.20 -5.29 -16.88
CA ASP A 196 10.69 -6.39 -16.05
C ASP A 196 10.69 -6.02 -14.56
N LEU A 197 10.03 -6.85 -13.74
CA LEU A 197 9.92 -6.70 -12.29
C LEU A 197 11.23 -7.07 -11.58
N GLY A 198 12.08 -7.87 -12.22
CA GLY A 198 13.42 -8.24 -11.75
C GLY A 198 14.45 -7.11 -11.84
N CYS A 199 14.12 -5.97 -12.47
CA CYS A 199 15.06 -4.87 -12.64
C CYS A 199 15.56 -4.33 -11.28
N PRO A 200 16.88 -4.36 -11.01
CA PRO A 200 17.43 -3.92 -9.73
C PRO A 200 17.23 -2.42 -9.49
N ALA A 201 17.12 -1.60 -10.54
CA ALA A 201 16.81 -0.18 -10.41
C ALA A 201 15.33 0.08 -10.08
N ARG A 202 14.43 -0.87 -10.37
CA ARG A 202 13.02 -0.79 -9.96
C ARG A 202 12.83 -1.26 -8.53
N GLN A 203 13.71 -2.11 -8.01
CA GLN A 203 13.73 -2.54 -6.62
C GLN A 203 14.30 -1.41 -5.75
N ARG A 204 13.46 -0.72 -4.97
CA ARG A 204 13.96 0.31 -4.05
C ARG A 204 14.73 -0.35 -2.90
N ARG A 205 15.93 0.16 -2.60
CA ARG A 205 16.67 -0.25 -1.40
C ARG A 205 15.92 0.21 -0.14
N PRO A 206 15.86 -0.60 0.93
CA PRO A 206 15.35 -0.16 2.22
C PRO A 206 16.16 1.04 2.72
N GLY A 207 15.50 2.14 3.09
CA GLY A 207 16.13 3.25 3.82
C GLY A 207 16.49 4.52 3.02
N SER A 208 16.34 4.58 1.70
CA SER A 208 16.53 5.86 1.00
C SER A 208 15.30 6.77 1.18
N ARG A 209 15.30 7.58 2.25
CA ARG A 209 14.60 8.86 2.22
C ARG A 209 15.26 9.71 1.13
N ALA A 210 14.84 9.54 -0.11
CA ALA A 210 15.07 10.54 -1.13
C ALA A 210 14.08 11.67 -0.85
N PHE A 211 14.46 12.56 0.06
CA PHE A 211 14.00 13.94 -0.01
C PHE A 211 14.67 14.47 -1.28
N GLU A 212 14.00 14.31 -2.43
CA GLU A 212 14.42 14.97 -3.65
C GLU A 212 14.25 16.47 -3.42
N SER A 213 15.31 17.11 -2.95
CA SER A 213 15.52 18.52 -3.21
C SER A 213 15.41 18.68 -4.72
N LYS A 214 14.36 19.34 -5.18
CA LYS A 214 14.23 19.81 -6.56
C LYS A 214 15.42 20.71 -6.86
N THR A 215 16.50 20.14 -7.38
CA THR A 215 17.51 20.92 -8.09
C THR A 215 17.12 20.85 -9.57
N PRO A 216 16.71 21.96 -10.20
CA PRO A 216 16.44 21.96 -11.62
C PRO A 216 17.73 21.68 -12.39
N ALA A 217 17.65 20.80 -13.38
CA ALA A 217 18.76 20.48 -14.28
C ALA A 217 19.26 21.76 -14.97
N PRO A 218 20.59 21.95 -15.12
CA PRO A 218 21.13 23.08 -15.87
C PRO A 218 20.88 22.84 -17.37
N GLY A 219 20.35 23.84 -18.06
CA GLY A 219 20.35 23.86 -19.54
C GLY A 219 19.00 23.86 -20.25
N LYS A 220 18.01 24.63 -19.76
CA LYS A 220 16.94 25.13 -20.65
C LYS A 220 17.10 26.63 -20.81
N THR A 221 17.75 27.02 -21.91
CA THR A 221 17.68 28.37 -22.46
C THR A 221 16.22 28.74 -22.67
N LEU A 222 15.76 29.75 -21.94
CA LEU A 222 14.49 30.42 -22.20
C LEU A 222 14.65 31.16 -23.54
N HIS A 223 13.84 30.79 -24.53
CA HIS A 223 13.56 31.69 -25.65
C HIS A 223 12.78 32.89 -25.10
N PRO A 224 13.17 34.14 -25.41
CA PRO A 224 12.40 35.31 -25.02
C PRO A 224 11.09 35.37 -25.81
N SER A 225 9.99 35.55 -25.07
CA SER A 225 8.65 35.80 -25.58
C SER A 225 8.61 37.09 -26.39
N THR A 226 8.11 36.99 -27.61
CA THR A 226 7.67 38.12 -28.44
C THR A 226 6.41 38.74 -27.85
N GLU A 227 6.52 39.96 -27.33
CA GLU A 227 5.41 40.91 -27.14
C GLU A 227 5.97 42.34 -27.27
N GLU A 228 6.12 42.80 -28.51
CA GLU A 228 6.00 44.21 -28.89
C GLU A 228 5.44 44.22 -30.31
N MET A 229 4.18 44.66 -30.47
CA MET A 229 3.76 45.66 -31.46
C MET A 229 2.22 45.71 -31.57
N TYR A 230 1.69 46.86 -31.12
CA TYR A 230 0.36 47.45 -31.29
C TYR A 230 -0.83 46.84 -30.54
#